data_AF-A0A6G8RSV5-F1
#
_entry.id   AF-A0A6G8RSV5-F1
#
_cell.length_a   1.000
_cell.length_b   1.000
_cell.length_c   1.000
_cell.angle_alpha   90.00
_cell.angle_beta   90.00
_cell.angle_gamma   90.00
#
_symmetry.space_group_name_H-M   'P 1'
#
loop_
_entity.id
_entity.type
_entity.pdbx_description
1 polymer ?
#
loop_
_entity_poly.entity_id
_entity_poly.type
_entity_poly.pdbx_seq_one_letter_code
_entity_poly.pdbx_strand_id
1 'polypeptide(L)'
;MQNDLDLFYQDIKNGDQSDLEHVFVKNNNIYFHATYLENLDSILQDGFKPSPKFQCCYFGKSFHICRSYFNSVQHIIFAVDLSDYLNNENEFSEANNFEIRVSKDVRPESIIGYIKF
;
A
#
# COMPACT_ATOMS: atom_id res chain seq x y z
N MET A 1 1.64 0.77 -14.42
CA MET A 1 0.92 0.18 -13.27
C MET A 1 1.82 -0.85 -12.57
N GLN A 2 1.82 -2.15 -12.91
CA GLN A 2 2.76 -3.12 -12.29
C GLN A 2 4.23 -2.87 -12.67
N ASN A 3 4.53 -2.60 -13.95
CA ASN A 3 5.91 -2.37 -14.40
C ASN A 3 6.59 -1.19 -13.67
N ASP A 4 5.84 -0.12 -13.38
CA ASP A 4 6.36 1.04 -12.67
C ASP A 4 6.67 0.70 -11.20
N LEU A 5 5.83 -0.14 -10.58
CA LEU A 5 6.08 -0.68 -9.25
C LEU A 5 7.31 -1.59 -9.23
N ASP A 6 7.49 -2.43 -10.27
CA ASP A 6 8.65 -3.32 -10.37
C ASP A 6 9.95 -2.52 -10.50
N LEU A 7 9.96 -1.46 -11.32
CA LEU A 7 11.08 -0.52 -11.44
C LEU A 7 11.38 0.18 -10.11
N PHE A 8 10.36 0.75 -9.47
CA PHE A 8 10.47 1.34 -8.14
C PHE A 8 11.10 0.34 -7.15
N TYR A 9 10.62 -0.90 -7.13
CA TYR A 9 11.14 -1.91 -6.22
C TYR A 9 12.61 -2.24 -6.48
N GLN A 10 13.06 -2.31 -7.73
CA GLN A 10 14.48 -2.52 -8.03
C GLN A 10 15.35 -1.36 -7.53
N ASP A 11 14.94 -0.12 -7.79
CA ASP A 11 15.71 1.09 -7.41
C ASP A 11 15.90 1.18 -5.89
N ILE A 12 14.83 0.90 -5.12
CA ILE A 12 14.93 0.96 -3.66
C ILE A 12 15.63 -0.27 -3.05
N LYS A 13 15.52 -1.44 -3.70
CA LYS A 13 16.15 -2.68 -3.23
C LYS A 13 17.68 -2.62 -3.33
N ASN A 14 18.19 -1.96 -4.38
CA ASN A 14 19.63 -1.77 -4.57
C ASN A 14 20.20 -0.66 -3.67
N GLY A 15 19.34 0.09 -2.98
CA GLY A 15 19.74 1.26 -2.19
C GLY A 15 20.07 2.48 -3.05
N ASP A 16 19.68 2.47 -4.34
CA ASP A 16 19.96 3.57 -5.27
C ASP A 16 19.12 4.80 -4.95
N GLN A 17 17.93 4.62 -4.36
CA GLN A 17 17.03 5.69 -3.94
C GLN A 17 16.28 5.36 -2.64
N SER A 18 15.88 6.41 -1.91
CA SER A 18 14.91 6.28 -0.82
C SER A 18 13.51 6.05 -1.37
N ASP A 19 12.76 5.12 -0.78
CA ASP A 19 11.37 4.83 -1.15
C ASP A 19 10.41 6.00 -0.93
N LEU A 20 10.69 6.86 0.05
CA LEU A 20 9.89 8.06 0.32
C LEU A 20 10.10 9.18 -0.71
N GLU A 21 11.30 9.26 -1.29
CA GLU A 21 11.68 10.34 -2.21
C GLU A 21 11.55 9.94 -3.68
N HIS A 22 11.29 8.67 -3.96
CA HIS A 22 11.17 8.15 -5.31
C HIS A 22 9.98 8.79 -6.06
N VAL A 23 10.15 9.09 -7.34
CA VAL A 23 9.13 9.75 -8.19
C VAL A 23 7.80 9.01 -8.24
N PHE A 24 7.85 7.67 -8.09
CA PHE A 24 6.67 6.82 -7.95
C PHE A 24 5.78 7.24 -6.79
N VAL A 25 6.34 7.66 -5.64
CA VAL A 25 5.57 7.94 -4.41
C VAL A 25 5.44 9.44 -4.14
N LYS A 26 6.52 10.22 -4.27
CA LYS A 26 6.68 11.56 -3.70
C LYS A 26 5.62 12.58 -4.09
N ASN A 27 5.08 12.50 -5.31
CA ASN A 27 4.07 13.44 -5.82
C ASN A 27 2.77 12.75 -6.23
N ASN A 28 2.55 11.52 -5.75
CA ASN A 28 1.37 10.74 -6.09
C ASN A 28 0.62 10.31 -4.83
N ASN A 29 -0.62 9.92 -5.03
CA ASN A 29 -1.47 9.33 -3.99
C ASN A 29 -1.20 7.82 -3.82
N ILE A 30 0.04 7.40 -4.09
CA ILE A 30 0.45 6.00 -3.93
C ILE A 30 0.82 5.74 -2.47
N TYR A 31 0.27 4.65 -1.93
CA TYR A 31 0.57 4.11 -0.62
C TYR A 31 0.73 2.59 -0.72
N PHE A 32 1.29 1.99 0.33
CA PHE A 32 1.60 0.59 0.42
C PHE A 32 0.80 -0.11 1.52
N HIS A 33 0.46 -1.36 1.29
CA HIS A 33 -0.16 -2.23 2.29
C HIS A 33 0.52 -3.60 2.29
N ALA A 34 1.09 -4.00 3.43
CA ALA A 34 1.64 -5.33 3.62
C ALA A 34 0.60 -6.25 4.26
N THR A 35 0.47 -7.47 3.73
CA THR A 35 -0.44 -8.49 4.27
C THR A 35 0.07 -9.90 3.94
N TYR A 36 -0.58 -10.91 4.52
CA TYR A 36 -0.27 -12.31 4.24
C TYR A 36 -0.55 -12.68 2.78
N LEU A 37 0.28 -13.55 2.22
CA LEU A 37 0.17 -13.99 0.83
C LEU A 37 -1.19 -14.64 0.50
N GLU A 38 -1.82 -15.30 1.46
CA GLU A 38 -3.14 -15.92 1.32
C GLU A 38 -4.28 -14.93 1.02
N ASN A 39 -4.09 -13.64 1.32
CA ASN A 39 -5.07 -12.60 1.03
C ASN A 39 -4.98 -12.07 -0.41
N LEU A 40 -4.04 -12.55 -1.22
CA LEU A 40 -3.79 -12.01 -2.56
C LEU A 40 -5.05 -12.05 -3.43
N ASP A 41 -5.64 -13.24 -3.59
CA ASP A 41 -6.71 -13.45 -4.56
C ASP A 41 -7.98 -12.69 -4.15
N SER A 42 -8.32 -12.69 -2.86
CA SER A 42 -9.48 -11.95 -2.35
C SER A 42 -9.31 -10.44 -2.49
N ILE A 43 -8.11 -9.89 -2.23
CA ILE A 43 -7.86 -8.46 -2.40
C ILE A 43 -7.86 -8.05 -3.87
N LEU A 44 -7.30 -8.86 -4.77
CA LEU A 44 -7.35 -8.58 -6.20
C LEU A 44 -8.78 -8.65 -6.77
N GLN A 45 -9.63 -9.52 -6.21
CA GLN A 45 -11.00 -9.68 -6.66
C GLN A 45 -11.95 -8.63 -6.06
N ASP A 46 -11.88 -8.42 -4.75
CA ASP A 46 -12.90 -7.68 -3.99
C ASP A 46 -12.39 -6.35 -3.39
N GLY A 47 -11.07 -6.11 -3.49
CA GLY A 47 -10.39 -4.94 -2.95
C GLY A 47 -10.07 -5.09 -1.46
N PHE A 48 -9.68 -4.00 -0.82
CA PHE A 48 -9.44 -4.00 0.62
C PHE A 48 -10.74 -3.71 1.37
N LYS A 49 -11.02 -4.54 2.38
CA LYS A 49 -12.15 -4.36 3.29
C LYS A 49 -11.64 -3.92 4.67
N PRO A 50 -12.26 -2.92 5.31
CA PRO A 50 -11.93 -2.54 6.67
C PRO A 50 -11.93 -3.75 7.62
N SER A 51 -10.89 -3.85 8.46
CA SER A 51 -10.85 -4.91 9.46
C SER A 51 -12.03 -4.78 10.42
N PRO A 52 -12.75 -5.85 10.78
CA PRO A 52 -13.82 -5.78 11.77
C PRO A 52 -13.35 -5.25 13.14
N LYS A 53 -12.07 -5.46 13.48
CA LYS A 53 -11.49 -5.00 14.74
C LYS A 53 -11.17 -3.50 14.74
N PHE A 54 -10.62 -2.99 13.64
CA PHE A 54 -10.11 -1.63 13.55
C PHE A 54 -11.01 -0.68 12.77
N GLN A 55 -12.02 -1.21 12.07
CA GLN A 55 -12.95 -0.47 11.22
C GLN A 55 -12.23 0.39 10.16
N CYS A 56 -11.04 -0.05 9.73
CA CYS A 56 -10.25 0.60 8.68
C CYS A 56 -9.20 -0.35 8.07
N CYS A 57 -8.63 0.09 6.95
CA CYS A 57 -7.41 -0.42 6.33
C CYS A 57 -6.28 0.59 6.53
N TYR A 58 -5.09 0.10 6.90
CA TYR A 58 -3.89 0.94 7.06
C TYR A 58 -3.08 0.96 5.77
N PHE A 59 -2.63 2.15 5.35
CA PHE A 59 -1.78 2.32 4.18
C PHE A 59 -0.61 3.24 4.51
N GLY A 60 0.61 2.80 4.20
CA GLY A 60 1.85 3.50 4.53
C GLY A 60 2.53 4.14 3.32
N LYS A 61 3.27 5.23 3.52
CA LYS A 61 4.07 5.88 2.47
C LYS A 61 5.41 5.19 2.21
N SER A 62 5.96 4.49 3.19
CA SER A 62 7.23 3.75 3.03
C SER A 62 6.97 2.27 2.76
N PHE A 63 7.51 1.79 1.64
CA PHE A 63 7.54 0.38 1.30
C PHE A 63 8.31 -0.43 2.35
N HIS A 64 9.47 0.07 2.79
CA HIS A 64 10.32 -0.62 3.76
C HIS A 64 9.65 -0.78 5.13
N ILE A 65 8.96 0.28 5.60
CA ILE A 65 8.23 0.22 6.87
C ILE A 65 7.12 -0.84 6.78
N CYS A 66 6.30 -0.80 5.73
CA CYS A 66 5.23 -1.79 5.54
C CYS A 66 5.80 -3.23 5.49
N ARG A 67 6.91 -3.44 4.77
CA ARG A 67 7.59 -4.74 4.71
C ARG A 67 8.03 -5.24 6.09
N SER A 68 8.56 -4.35 6.92
CA SER A 68 9.14 -4.70 8.22
C SER A 68 8.13 -5.32 9.21
N TYR A 69 6.83 -5.11 8.98
CA TYR A 69 5.76 -5.72 9.79
C TYR A 69 5.62 -7.23 9.59
N PHE A 70 6.13 -7.77 8.49
CA PHE A 70 6.02 -9.19 8.12
C PHE A 70 7.41 -9.82 7.97
N ASN A 71 8.17 -9.89 9.07
CA ASN A 71 9.46 -10.56 9.07
C ASN A 71 9.29 -12.08 9.27
N SER A 72 9.83 -12.88 8.34
CA SER A 72 9.88 -14.36 8.38
C SER A 72 8.61 -15.12 7.98
N VAL A 73 7.64 -14.46 7.35
CA VAL A 73 6.44 -15.11 6.79
C VAL A 73 6.30 -14.74 5.31
N GLN A 74 5.70 -15.62 4.52
CA GLN A 74 5.34 -15.27 3.13
C GLN A 74 4.30 -14.16 3.14
N HIS A 75 4.61 -13.08 2.45
CA HIS A 75 3.77 -11.88 2.47
C HIS A 75 3.81 -11.17 1.12
N ILE A 76 2.90 -10.22 0.98
CA ILE A 76 2.75 -9.38 -0.20
C ILE A 76 2.69 -7.93 0.24
N ILE A 77 3.18 -7.06 -0.63
CA ILE A 77 3.05 -5.62 -0.49
C ILE A 77 2.34 -5.11 -1.72
N PHE A 78 1.15 -4.55 -1.54
CA PHE A 78 0.42 -3.85 -2.59
C PHE A 78 0.88 -2.40 -2.68
N ALA A 79 0.92 -1.85 -3.89
CA ALA A 79 0.89 -0.42 -4.13
C ALA A 79 -0.51 -0.01 -4.59
N VAL A 80 -1.03 1.04 -4.00
CA VAL A 80 -2.44 1.43 -4.13
C VAL A 80 -2.52 2.94 -4.37
N ASP A 81 -3.25 3.34 -5.41
CA ASP A 81 -3.61 4.74 -5.66
C ASP A 81 -4.85 5.10 -4.84
N LEU A 82 -4.67 5.96 -3.85
CA LEU A 82 -5.72 6.42 -2.95
C LEU A 82 -6.30 7.79 -3.33
N SER A 83 -6.06 8.28 -4.55
CA SER A 83 -6.56 9.58 -5.03
C SER A 83 -8.04 9.80 -4.73
N ASP A 84 -8.88 8.79 -4.96
CA ASP A 84 -10.33 8.90 -4.78
C ASP A 84 -10.75 9.03 -3.31
N TYR A 85 -9.95 8.51 -2.38
CA TYR A 85 -10.24 8.48 -0.95
C TYR A 85 -9.69 9.70 -0.22
N LEU A 86 -8.57 10.25 -0.70
CA LEU A 86 -7.92 11.40 -0.09
C LEU A 86 -8.61 12.73 -0.39
N ASN A 87 -9.50 12.75 -1.38
CA ASN A 87 -10.30 13.94 -1.72
C ASN A 87 -11.55 14.11 -0.83
N ASN A 88 -11.86 13.13 0.03
CA ASN A 88 -13.00 13.18 0.95
C ASN A 88 -12.52 13.00 2.40
N GLU A 89 -12.54 14.09 3.16
CA GLU A 89 -12.06 14.13 4.56
C GLU A 89 -12.75 13.13 5.50
N ASN A 90 -13.92 12.58 5.11
CA ASN A 90 -14.63 11.56 5.90
C ASN A 90 -14.19 10.11 5.61
N GLU A 91 -13.34 9.91 4.60
CA GLU A 91 -12.98 8.57 4.13
C GLU A 91 -11.59 8.12 4.58
N PHE A 92 -10.76 9.06 5.03
CA PHE A 92 -9.46 8.77 5.61
C PHE A 92 -9.15 9.58 6.86
N SER A 93 -8.18 9.10 7.64
CA SER A 93 -7.57 9.85 8.73
C SER A 93 -6.09 9.52 8.84
N GLU A 94 -5.27 10.45 9.32
CA GLU A 94 -3.86 10.18 9.60
C GLU A 94 -3.73 9.27 10.83
N ALA A 95 -2.95 8.19 10.71
CA ALA A 95 -2.57 7.34 11.84
C ALA A 95 -1.27 7.85 12.49
N ASN A 96 -0.33 8.28 11.65
CA ASN A 96 0.94 8.92 12.00
C ASN A 96 1.52 9.61 10.74
N ASN A 97 2.73 10.16 10.84
CA ASN A 97 3.39 10.90 9.77
C ASN A 97 3.60 10.12 8.46
N PHE A 98 3.48 8.80 8.47
CA PHE A 98 3.73 7.94 7.31
C PHE A 98 2.57 7.02 6.97
N GLU A 99 1.49 7.00 7.75
CA GLU A 99 0.39 6.06 7.58
C GLU A 99 -0.96 6.74 7.69
N ILE A 100 -1.88 6.30 6.85
CA ILE A 100 -3.29 6.70 6.88
C ILE A 100 -4.18 5.49 7.12
N ARG A 101 -5.38 5.76 7.65
CA ARG A 101 -6.47 4.81 7.81
C ARG A 101 -7.55 5.17 6.81
N VAL A 102 -7.94 4.21 5.97
CA VAL A 102 -9.12 4.33 5.10
C VAL A 102 -10.26 3.53 5.72
N SER A 103 -11.38 4.18 6.03
CA SER A 103 -12.53 3.57 6.73
C SER A 103 -13.53 2.90 5.77
N LYS A 104 -13.36 3.11 4.47
CA LYS A 104 -14.18 2.55 3.39
C LYS A 104 -13.49 1.37 2.73
N ASP A 105 -14.28 0.64 1.95
CA ASP A 105 -13.75 -0.35 1.02
C ASP A 105 -12.87 0.34 -0.02
N VAL A 106 -11.63 -0.13 -0.16
CA VAL A 106 -10.75 0.28 -1.25
C VAL A 106 -10.96 -0.65 -2.42
N ARG A 107 -11.33 -0.10 -3.58
CA ARG A 107 -11.74 -0.91 -4.73
C ARG A 107 -10.54 -1.60 -5.39
N PRO A 108 -10.74 -2.76 -6.06
CA PRO A 108 -9.67 -3.43 -6.80
C PRO A 108 -8.97 -2.52 -7.84
N GLU A 109 -9.71 -1.61 -8.47
CA GLU A 109 -9.16 -0.73 -9.53
C GLU A 109 -8.15 0.29 -8.98
N SER A 110 -8.14 0.53 -7.66
CA SER A 110 -7.13 1.36 -7.00
C SER A 110 -5.80 0.62 -6.84
N ILE A 111 -5.74 -0.69 -7.07
CA ILE A 111 -4.52 -1.49 -6.95
C ILE A 111 -3.64 -1.30 -8.19
N ILE A 112 -2.46 -0.74 -7.99
CA ILE A 112 -1.47 -0.51 -9.05
C ILE A 112 -0.71 -1.79 -9.37
N GLY A 113 -0.41 -2.57 -8.33
CA GLY A 113 0.36 -3.80 -8.42
C GLY A 113 0.74 -4.33 -7.03
N TYR A 114 1.50 -5.41 -7.01
CA TYR A 114 2.04 -5.99 -5.78
C TYR A 114 3.43 -6.59 -5.97
N ILE A 115 4.17 -6.75 -4.87
CA ILE A 115 5.44 -7.47 -4.78
C ILE A 115 5.29 -8.62 -3.77
N LYS A 116 5.73 -9.83 -4.14
CA LYS A 116 5.71 -11.04 -3.30
C LYS A 116 7.05 -11.24 -2.60
N PHE A 117 7.02 -11.71 -1.35
CA PHE A 117 8.18 -12.01 -0.51
C PHE A 117 8.09 -13.39 0.14
#